data_AF-A0A7L2B157-F1
#
_entry.id   AF-A0A7L2B157-F1
#
_cell.length_a   1.000
_cell.length_b   1.000
_cell.length_c   1.000
_cell.angle_alpha   90.00
_cell.angle_beta   90.00
_cell.angle_gamma   90.00
#
_symmetry.space_group_name_H-M   'P 1'
#
loop_
_entity.id
_entity.type
_entity.pdbx_description
1 polymer ?
#
loop_
_entity_poly.entity_id
_entity_poly.type
_entity_poly.pdbx_seq_one_letter_code
_entity_poly.pdbx_strand_id
1 'polypeptide(L)'
;MANKGPAYGMSRDVQSKIEKKYDDELEDRLVEWIVAQCGSAVGRPERGRLGFQVWLKNGIVLSRLVNSLYPDGSKPVKIPDSPPTMVFKQMEQIAQFLKAAEDYGVVKTDVFQTVDLFEAKDMAAVQRTLMALGSLAVTKNDGNYHGDPNWFMKKAQEHKREFTESQLKEGKN
;
A
#
# COMPACT_ATOMS: atom_id res chain seq x y z
N MET A 1 -6.26 33.05 -3.46
CA MET A 1 -5.75 32.41 -4.69
C MET A 1 -4.24 32.29 -4.53
N ALA A 2 -3.72 31.08 -4.28
CA ALA A 2 -2.33 30.89 -3.89
C ALA A 2 -1.43 30.71 -5.12
N ASN A 3 -0.43 31.57 -5.24
CA ASN A 3 0.58 31.61 -6.29
C ASN A 3 1.34 30.27 -6.39
N LYS A 4 1.15 29.52 -7.48
CA LYS A 4 2.15 28.55 -7.97
C LYS A 4 3.00 29.27 -9.02
N GLY A 5 4.11 29.86 -8.58
CA GLY A 5 5.15 30.34 -9.49
C GLY A 5 5.84 29.17 -10.23
N PRO A 6 6.51 29.41 -11.36
CA PRO A 6 7.16 28.36 -12.15
C PRO A 6 8.23 27.64 -11.32
N ALA A 7 8.19 26.30 -11.26
CA ALA A 7 9.19 25.52 -10.55
C ALA A 7 10.51 25.50 -11.33
N TYR A 8 11.47 26.33 -10.93
CA TYR A 8 12.81 26.41 -11.53
C TYR A 8 13.67 25.16 -11.22
N GLY A 9 14.51 24.78 -12.21
CA GLY A 9 15.63 23.81 -12.19
C GLY A 9 15.58 22.70 -11.14
N MET A 10 16.05 23.00 -9.92
CA MET A 10 16.21 22.04 -8.82
C MET A 10 14.95 21.23 -8.50
N SER A 11 13.76 21.83 -8.57
CA SER A 11 12.50 21.10 -8.33
C SER A 11 12.14 20.14 -9.48
N ARG A 12 12.50 20.49 -10.72
CA ARG A 12 12.30 19.64 -11.90
C ARG A 12 13.28 18.48 -11.90
N ASP A 13 14.53 18.70 -11.50
CA ASP A 13 15.54 17.64 -11.36
C ASP A 13 15.16 16.62 -10.27
N VAL A 14 14.65 17.10 -9.13
CA VAL A 14 14.13 16.23 -8.06
C VAL A 14 12.94 15.42 -8.55
N GLN A 15 11.96 16.08 -9.20
CA GLN A 15 10.80 15.39 -9.76
C GLN A 15 11.23 14.33 -10.79
N SER A 16 12.13 14.66 -11.71
CA SER A 16 12.64 13.71 -12.71
C SER A 16 13.32 12.50 -12.07
N LYS A 17 14.10 12.69 -10.99
CA LYS A 17 14.71 11.58 -10.25
C LYS A 17 13.68 10.69 -9.56
N ILE A 18 12.61 11.27 -9.03
CA ILE A 18 11.49 10.51 -8.44
C ILE A 18 10.78 9.70 -9.52
N GLU A 19 10.50 10.32 -10.66
CA GLU A 19 9.83 9.65 -11.78
C GLU A 19 10.63 8.49 -12.33
N LYS A 20 11.96 8.59 -12.37
CA LYS A 20 12.87 7.49 -12.75
C LYS A 20 12.85 6.30 -11.79
N LYS A 21 12.29 6.44 -10.59
CA LYS A 21 12.11 5.33 -9.64
C LYS A 21 10.81 4.56 -9.87
N TYR A 22 9.92 5.07 -10.73
CA TYR A 22 8.73 4.33 -11.12
C TYR A 22 9.14 3.13 -11.96
N ASP A 23 8.57 1.98 -11.65
CA ASP A 23 8.90 0.72 -12.31
C ASP A 23 7.63 0.13 -12.95
N ASP A 24 7.61 0.05 -14.28
CA ASP A 24 6.45 -0.42 -15.03
C ASP A 24 6.20 -1.93 -14.83
N GLU A 25 7.25 -2.73 -14.62
CA GLU A 25 7.08 -4.17 -14.32
C GLU A 25 6.50 -4.36 -12.92
N LEU A 26 6.87 -3.49 -11.99
CA LEU A 26 6.29 -3.45 -10.65
C LEU A 26 4.82 -3.02 -10.68
N GLU A 27 4.44 -2.08 -11.54
CA GLU A 27 3.04 -1.70 -11.76
C GLU A 27 2.22 -2.91 -12.18
N ASP A 28 2.64 -3.60 -13.25
CA ASP A 28 1.93 -4.78 -13.78
C ASP A 28 1.75 -5.84 -12.67
N ARG A 29 2.80 -6.12 -11.91
CA ARG A 29 2.73 -7.06 -10.78
C ARG A 29 1.75 -6.62 -9.69
N LEU A 30 1.77 -5.35 -9.30
CA LEU A 30 0.86 -4.81 -8.29
C LEU A 30 -0.60 -4.85 -8.77
N VAL A 31 -0.84 -4.60 -10.05
CA VAL A 31 -2.17 -4.73 -10.66
C VAL A 31 -2.66 -6.17 -10.59
N GLU A 32 -1.83 -7.14 -10.98
CA GLU A 32 -2.18 -8.57 -10.88
C GLU A 32 -2.49 -8.98 -9.44
N TRP A 33 -1.67 -8.54 -8.49
CA TRP A 33 -1.91 -8.82 -7.08
C TRP A 33 -3.22 -8.22 -6.59
N ILE A 34 -3.49 -6.93 -6.82
CA ILE A 34 -4.70 -6.27 -6.34
C ILE A 34 -5.95 -6.96 -6.91
N VAL A 35 -5.92 -7.38 -8.18
CA VAL A 35 -7.03 -8.11 -8.80
C VAL A 35 -7.19 -9.51 -8.21
N ALA A 36 -6.10 -10.24 -8.00
CA ALA A 36 -6.15 -11.56 -7.36
C ALA A 36 -6.66 -11.48 -5.92
N GLN A 37 -6.27 -10.42 -5.20
CA GLN A 37 -6.58 -10.20 -3.80
C GLN A 37 -8.01 -9.68 -3.57
N CYS A 38 -8.52 -8.81 -4.44
CA CYS A 38 -9.85 -8.18 -4.30
C CYS A 38 -10.92 -8.76 -5.22
N GLY A 39 -10.54 -9.61 -6.19
CA GLY A 39 -11.41 -10.12 -7.24
C GLY A 39 -11.64 -9.13 -8.40
N SER A 40 -12.43 -9.54 -9.39
CA SER A 40 -12.68 -8.76 -10.61
C SER A 40 -13.46 -7.45 -10.39
N ALA A 41 -14.11 -7.28 -9.24
CA ALA A 41 -14.94 -6.12 -8.92
C ALA A 41 -14.16 -4.80 -8.77
N VAL A 42 -12.83 -4.86 -8.61
CA VAL A 42 -11.98 -3.64 -8.64
C VAL A 42 -11.64 -3.18 -10.06
N GLY A 43 -11.90 -4.01 -11.08
CA GLY A 43 -11.50 -3.72 -12.46
C GLY A 43 -9.98 -3.75 -12.64
N ARG A 44 -9.51 -3.26 -13.80
CA ARG A 44 -8.09 -3.11 -14.13
C ARG A 44 -7.82 -1.70 -14.64
N PRO A 45 -6.68 -1.09 -14.30
CA PRO A 45 -6.30 0.21 -14.83
C PRO A 45 -5.93 0.13 -16.31
N GLU A 46 -5.95 1.28 -16.98
CA GLU A 46 -5.18 1.45 -18.21
C GLU A 46 -3.69 1.33 -17.89
N ARG A 47 -2.90 0.77 -18.81
CA ARG A 47 -1.46 0.60 -18.60
C ARG A 47 -0.77 1.95 -18.44
N GLY A 48 0.20 1.97 -17.54
CA GLY A 48 1.08 3.10 -17.29
C GLY A 48 0.62 3.96 -16.13
N ARG A 49 1.58 4.74 -15.62
CA ARG A 49 1.49 5.52 -14.38
C ARG A 49 0.18 6.30 -14.19
N LEU A 50 -0.33 6.96 -15.24
CA LEU A 50 -1.55 7.76 -15.13
C LEU A 50 -2.80 6.87 -14.95
N GLY A 51 -2.89 5.76 -15.68
CA GLY A 51 -3.99 4.81 -15.54
C GLY A 51 -3.98 4.15 -14.16
N PHE A 52 -2.81 3.74 -13.69
CA PHE A 52 -2.62 3.22 -12.33
C PHE A 52 -3.03 4.24 -11.26
N GLN A 53 -2.63 5.51 -11.42
CA GLN A 53 -3.03 6.58 -10.52
C GLN A 53 -4.56 6.76 -10.50
N VAL A 54 -5.20 6.94 -11.66
CA VAL A 54 -6.65 7.20 -11.76
C VAL A 54 -7.45 6.10 -11.09
N TRP A 55 -7.02 4.85 -11.27
CA TRP A 55 -7.66 3.68 -10.67
C TRP A 55 -7.63 3.69 -9.14
N LEU A 56 -6.52 4.12 -8.54
CA LEU A 56 -6.34 4.16 -7.08
C LEU A 56 -6.83 5.47 -6.44
N LYS A 57 -6.93 6.56 -7.21
CA LYS A 57 -7.10 7.94 -6.72
C LYS A 57 -8.35 8.19 -5.88
N ASN A 58 -9.44 7.43 -6.08
CA ASN A 58 -10.64 7.58 -5.26
C ASN A 58 -10.57 6.82 -3.91
N GLY A 59 -9.49 6.06 -3.67
CA GLY A 59 -9.24 5.32 -2.44
C GLY A 59 -10.04 4.02 -2.27
N ILE A 60 -10.99 3.70 -3.15
CA ILE A 60 -11.88 2.53 -3.01
C ILE A 60 -11.12 1.23 -3.23
N VAL A 61 -10.30 1.17 -4.29
CA VAL A 61 -9.47 -0.01 -4.59
C VAL A 61 -8.49 -0.27 -3.45
N LEU A 62 -7.83 0.77 -2.94
CA LEU A 62 -6.93 0.69 -1.80
C LEU A 62 -7.63 0.20 -0.52
N SER A 63 -8.84 0.71 -0.26
CA SER A 63 -9.63 0.29 0.90
C SER A 63 -10.08 -1.17 0.81
N ARG A 64 -10.48 -1.62 -0.38
CA ARG A 64 -10.77 -3.04 -0.64
C ARG A 64 -9.55 -3.91 -0.44
N LEU A 65 -8.40 -3.46 -0.94
CA LEU A 65 -7.12 -4.16 -0.80
C LEU A 65 -6.78 -4.38 0.66
N VAL A 66 -6.66 -3.32 1.46
CA VAL A 66 -6.30 -3.49 2.88
C VAL A 66 -7.35 -4.29 3.63
N ASN A 67 -8.65 -4.07 3.39
CA ASN A 67 -9.71 -4.83 4.05
C ASN A 67 -9.68 -6.33 3.74
N SER A 68 -9.30 -6.71 2.52
CA SER A 68 -9.22 -8.12 2.13
C SER A 68 -8.09 -8.89 2.85
N LEU A 69 -7.13 -8.18 3.44
CA LEU A 69 -6.06 -8.75 4.24
C LEU A 69 -6.49 -8.99 5.70
N TYR A 70 -7.72 -8.63 6.05
CA TYR A 70 -8.33 -8.86 7.35
C TYR A 70 -9.54 -9.79 7.19
N PRO A 71 -9.87 -10.60 8.21
CA PRO A 71 -11.09 -11.37 8.20
C PRO A 71 -12.33 -10.46 8.18
N ASP A 72 -13.47 -11.00 7.71
CA ASP A 72 -14.67 -10.21 7.41
C ASP A 72 -15.20 -9.33 8.55
N GLY A 73 -14.92 -9.68 9.81
CA GLY A 73 -15.35 -8.95 11.00
C GLY A 73 -14.38 -7.88 11.53
N SER A 74 -13.16 -7.75 10.98
CA SER A 74 -12.14 -6.81 11.48
C SER A 74 -11.58 -5.87 10.42
N LYS A 75 -12.37 -5.63 9.36
CA LYS A 75 -12.02 -4.72 8.26
C LYS A 75 -11.75 -3.30 8.80
N PRO A 76 -10.52 -2.76 8.63
CA PRO A 76 -10.13 -1.49 9.26
C PRO A 76 -10.73 -0.25 8.58
N VAL A 77 -11.14 -0.34 7.31
CA VAL A 77 -11.59 0.81 6.52
C VAL A 77 -13.05 0.64 6.11
N LYS A 78 -13.88 1.67 6.34
CA LYS A 78 -15.25 1.66 5.81
C LYS A 78 -15.23 2.02 4.32
N ILE A 79 -15.83 1.16 3.50
CA ILE A 79 -16.02 1.45 2.07
C ILE A 79 -17.40 2.08 1.91
N PRO A 80 -17.51 3.30 1.32
CA PRO A 80 -18.80 3.91 1.05
C PRO A 80 -19.55 3.17 -0.06
N ASP A 81 -20.89 3.20 -0.01
CA ASP A 81 -21.76 2.52 -0.99
C ASP A 81 -21.58 3.04 -2.42
N SER A 82 -21.22 4.32 -2.55
CA SER A 82 -20.92 4.97 -3.82
C SER A 82 -19.51 5.53 -3.82
N PRO A 83 -18.77 5.44 -4.95
CA PRO A 83 -17.44 6.02 -5.06
C PRO A 83 -17.44 7.53 -4.72
N PRO A 84 -16.50 8.00 -3.89
CA PRO A 84 -16.44 9.40 -3.50
C PRO A 84 -16.10 10.27 -4.72
N THR A 85 -16.93 11.29 -4.97
CA THR A 85 -16.73 12.27 -6.05
C THR A 85 -16.09 13.56 -5.55
N MET A 86 -16.30 13.90 -4.28
CA MET A 86 -15.72 15.09 -3.65
C MET A 86 -14.24 14.85 -3.31
N VAL A 87 -13.39 15.80 -3.68
CA VAL A 87 -11.92 15.75 -3.48
C VAL A 87 -11.56 15.41 -2.02
N PHE A 88 -12.16 16.09 -1.04
CA PHE A 88 -11.84 15.83 0.36
C PHE A 88 -12.20 14.40 0.80
N LYS A 89 -13.29 13.82 0.29
CA LYS A 89 -13.69 12.43 0.58
C LYS A 89 -12.73 11.43 -0.06
N GLN A 90 -12.25 11.69 -1.28
CA GLN A 90 -11.24 10.86 -1.93
C GLN A 90 -9.93 10.87 -1.14
N MET A 91 -9.48 12.06 -0.72
CA MET A 91 -8.28 12.23 0.09
C MET A 91 -8.40 11.58 1.48
N GLU A 92 -9.56 11.70 2.11
CA GLU A 92 -9.89 11.03 3.38
C GLU A 92 -9.87 9.50 3.22
N GLN A 93 -10.45 8.98 2.14
CA GLN A 93 -10.45 7.53 1.86
C GLN A 93 -9.03 6.99 1.69
N ILE A 94 -8.16 7.72 0.98
CA ILE A 94 -6.74 7.37 0.86
C ILE A 94 -6.08 7.41 2.25
N ALA A 95 -6.33 8.43 3.06
CA ALA A 95 -5.74 8.55 4.39
C ALA A 95 -6.14 7.38 5.32
N GLN A 96 -7.39 6.91 5.25
CA GLN A 96 -7.84 5.73 6.00
C GLN A 96 -7.09 4.47 5.58
N PHE A 97 -6.85 4.27 4.27
CA PHE A 97 -5.98 3.19 3.79
C PHE A 97 -4.56 3.30 4.35
N LEU A 98 -3.95 4.49 4.31
CA LEU A 98 -2.58 4.69 4.81
C LEU A 98 -2.47 4.33 6.29
N LYS A 99 -3.44 4.78 7.09
CA LYS A 99 -3.52 4.45 8.50
C LYS A 99 -3.65 2.93 8.73
N ALA A 100 -4.52 2.28 7.97
CA ALA A 100 -4.70 0.83 8.04
C ALA A 100 -3.43 0.06 7.59
N ALA A 101 -2.70 0.56 6.59
CA ALA A 101 -1.44 -0.03 6.15
C ALA A 101 -0.34 0.08 7.23
N GLU A 102 -0.24 1.23 7.90
CA GLU A 102 0.63 1.39 9.09
C GLU A 102 0.25 0.40 10.20
N ASP A 103 -1.03 0.31 10.53
CA ASP A 103 -1.53 -0.58 11.57
C ASP A 103 -1.37 -2.07 11.20
N TYR A 104 -1.36 -2.38 9.90
CA TYR A 104 -1.00 -3.71 9.40
C TYR A 104 0.48 -4.04 9.58
N GLY A 105 1.35 -3.03 9.72
CA GLY A 105 2.78 -3.17 9.99
C GLY A 105 3.70 -2.53 8.95
N VAL A 106 3.17 -1.79 7.96
CA VAL A 106 4.01 -1.03 7.03
C VAL A 106 4.76 0.05 7.80
N VAL A 107 6.08 0.12 7.61
CA VAL A 107 6.90 1.12 8.30
C VAL A 107 6.58 2.51 7.76
N LYS A 108 6.51 3.51 8.64
CA LYS A 108 6.13 4.90 8.28
C LYS A 108 6.96 5.50 7.15
N THR A 109 8.23 5.10 7.03
CA THR A 109 9.13 5.56 5.96
C THR A 109 8.74 5.05 4.58
N ASP A 110 8.02 3.93 4.52
CA ASP A 110 7.55 3.31 3.27
C ASP A 110 6.12 3.74 2.94
N VAL A 111 5.42 4.47 3.82
CA VAL A 111 4.05 4.95 3.62
C VAL A 111 4.06 6.26 2.84
N PHE A 112 3.38 6.27 1.70
CA PHE A 112 3.22 7.47 0.88
C PHE A 112 2.30 8.52 1.53
N GLN A 113 2.34 9.76 1.07
CA GLN A 113 1.41 10.81 1.49
C GLN A 113 0.23 10.92 0.53
N THR A 114 -0.97 11.27 1.00
CA THR A 114 -2.18 11.35 0.15
C THR A 114 -1.98 12.10 -1.18
N VAL A 115 -1.19 13.19 -1.18
CA VAL A 115 -0.89 13.98 -2.39
C VAL A 115 -0.01 13.24 -3.40
N ASP A 116 0.81 12.28 -2.96
CA ASP A 116 1.67 11.46 -3.82
C ASP A 116 0.84 10.66 -4.82
N LEU A 117 -0.28 10.13 -4.36
CA LEU A 117 -1.27 9.47 -5.21
C LEU A 117 -2.24 10.48 -5.84
N PHE A 118 -2.84 11.35 -5.04
CA PHE A 118 -3.95 12.20 -5.50
C PHE A 118 -3.53 13.17 -6.61
N GLU A 119 -2.36 13.80 -6.46
CA GLU A 119 -1.76 14.71 -7.44
C GLU A 119 -0.63 14.07 -8.27
N ALA A 120 -0.40 12.76 -8.12
CA ALA A 120 0.67 12.01 -8.79
C ALA A 120 2.09 12.49 -8.47
N LYS A 121 2.33 13.11 -7.29
CA LYS A 121 3.64 13.70 -6.94
C LYS A 121 4.77 12.67 -6.84
N ASP A 122 4.49 11.51 -6.24
CA ASP A 122 5.46 10.41 -6.13
C ASP A 122 4.73 9.06 -6.25
N MET A 123 4.46 8.64 -7.49
CA MET A 123 3.85 7.33 -7.74
C MET A 123 4.79 6.16 -7.40
N ALA A 124 6.10 6.38 -7.35
CA ALA A 124 7.05 5.38 -6.89
C ALA A 124 6.90 5.11 -5.38
N ALA A 125 6.56 6.13 -4.58
CA ALA A 125 6.19 5.93 -3.17
C ALA A 125 4.94 5.04 -3.04
N VAL A 126 3.94 5.25 -3.88
CA VAL A 126 2.72 4.41 -3.90
C VAL A 126 3.08 2.95 -4.18
N GLN A 127 3.92 2.68 -5.18
CA GLN A 127 4.41 1.33 -5.47
C GLN A 127 5.17 0.72 -4.28
N ARG A 128 6.06 1.49 -3.63
CA ARG A 128 6.80 1.05 -2.44
C ARG A 128 5.88 0.66 -1.28
N THR A 129 4.87 1.47 -0.97
CA THR A 129 3.91 1.16 0.10
C THR A 129 3.14 -0.13 -0.20
N LEU A 130 2.65 -0.29 -1.43
CA LEU A 130 1.91 -1.49 -1.81
C LEU A 130 2.78 -2.75 -1.78
N MET A 131 4.04 -2.65 -2.23
CA MET A 131 5.01 -3.74 -2.12
C MET A 131 5.32 -4.12 -0.68
N ALA A 132 5.49 -3.13 0.20
CA ALA A 132 5.72 -3.37 1.63
C ALA A 132 4.50 -4.07 2.26
N LEU A 133 3.29 -3.65 1.90
CA LEU A 133 2.04 -4.26 2.36
C LEU A 133 1.91 -5.71 1.89
N GLY A 134 2.10 -5.99 0.60
CA GLY A 134 2.04 -7.35 0.05
C GLY A 134 3.10 -8.28 0.64
N SER A 135 4.33 -7.79 0.82
CA SER A 135 5.40 -8.54 1.49
C SER A 135 5.03 -8.91 2.92
N LEU A 136 4.42 -7.99 3.68
CA LEU A 136 3.93 -8.28 5.03
C LEU A 136 2.80 -9.30 5.01
N ALA A 137 1.87 -9.20 4.05
CA ALA A 137 0.75 -10.12 3.93
C ALA A 137 1.20 -11.57 3.67
N VAL A 138 2.11 -11.77 2.72
CA VAL A 138 2.71 -13.09 2.44
C VAL A 138 3.50 -13.60 3.65
N THR A 139 4.12 -12.70 4.41
CA THR A 139 4.90 -13.04 5.60
C THR A 139 4.02 -13.47 6.77
N LYS A 140 2.89 -12.80 7.01
CA LYS A 140 1.96 -13.15 8.10
C LYS A 140 1.37 -14.55 7.93
N ASN A 141 1.11 -14.97 6.68
CA ASN A 141 0.63 -16.31 6.35
C ASN A 141 -0.61 -16.74 7.19
N ASP A 142 -1.52 -15.80 7.40
CA ASP A 142 -2.73 -15.95 8.22
C ASP A 142 -3.94 -16.47 7.43
N GLY A 143 -3.74 -16.80 6.15
CA GLY A 143 -4.77 -17.30 5.23
C GLY A 143 -5.57 -16.23 4.49
N ASN A 144 -5.32 -14.92 4.74
CA ASN A 144 -6.07 -13.84 4.10
C ASN A 144 -5.41 -13.32 2.80
N TYR A 145 -4.15 -13.69 2.55
CA TYR A 145 -3.46 -13.35 1.31
C TYR A 145 -3.90 -14.26 0.16
N HIS A 146 -4.17 -13.66 -1.00
CA HIS A 146 -4.52 -14.32 -2.25
C HIS A 146 -3.62 -13.81 -3.38
N GLY A 147 -3.27 -14.70 -4.31
CA GLY A 147 -2.35 -14.44 -5.42
C GLY A 147 -1.07 -15.28 -5.30
N ASP A 148 -0.12 -15.06 -6.22
CA ASP A 148 1.16 -15.78 -6.19
C ASP A 148 2.05 -15.20 -5.09
N PRO A 149 2.49 -15.99 -4.09
CA PRO A 149 3.42 -15.53 -3.07
C PRO A 149 4.77 -15.05 -3.63
N ASN A 150 5.18 -15.51 -4.81
CA ASN A 150 6.45 -15.15 -5.44
C ASN A 150 6.47 -13.70 -5.97
N TRP A 151 5.32 -13.04 -6.04
CA TRP A 151 5.25 -11.61 -6.37
C TRP A 151 5.91 -10.74 -5.30
N PHE A 152 5.99 -11.23 -4.05
CA PHE A 152 6.56 -10.51 -2.91
C PHE A 152 7.69 -11.29 -2.25
N MET A 153 8.61 -10.57 -1.63
CA MET A 153 9.64 -11.20 -0.80
C MET A 153 9.12 -11.36 0.62
N LYS A 154 9.24 -12.55 1.19
CA LYS A 154 8.94 -12.76 2.62
C LYS A 154 9.93 -11.96 3.47
N LYS A 155 9.42 -11.11 4.36
CA LYS A 155 10.25 -10.43 5.37
C LYS A 155 10.66 -11.44 6.44
N ALA A 156 11.88 -11.32 6.96
CA ALA A 156 12.31 -12.11 8.11
C ALA A 156 11.42 -11.76 9.32
N GLN A 157 10.70 -12.75 9.86
CA GLN A 157 9.97 -12.58 11.12
C GLN A 157 10.94 -12.79 12.28
N GLU A 158 11.04 -11.81 13.17
CA GLU A 158 11.73 -11.98 14.45
C GLU A 158 10.92 -12.97 15.30
N HIS A 159 11.39 -14.21 15.39
CA HIS A 159 10.80 -15.22 16.25
C HIS A 159 11.24 -14.94 17.70
N LYS A 160 10.50 -14.08 18.42
CA LYS A 160 10.70 -13.93 19.86
C LYS A 160 10.40 -15.28 20.52
N ARG A 161 11.44 -16.03 20.86
CA ARG A 161 11.34 -17.21 21.72
C ARG A 161 10.99 -16.69 23.11
N GLU A 162 9.73 -16.78 23.49
CA GLU A 162 9.35 -16.72 24.90
C GLU A 162 9.92 -17.98 25.55
N PHE A 163 11.08 -17.85 26.18
CA PHE A 163 11.58 -18.89 27.05
C PHE A 163 10.64 -18.95 28.26
N THR A 164 10.06 -20.11 28.49
CA THR A 164 9.27 -20.33 29.70
C THR A 164 10.19 -20.21 30.92
N GLU A 165 9.70 -19.72 32.06
CA GLU A 165 10.51 -19.58 33.28
C GLU A 165 11.17 -20.90 33.71
N SER A 166 10.58 -22.04 33.35
CA SER A 166 11.14 -23.37 33.56
C SER A 166 12.45 -23.57 32.79
N GLN A 167 12.54 -23.12 31.54
CA GLN A 167 13.76 -23.24 30.71
C GLN A 167 14.88 -22.29 31.17
N LEU A 168 14.54 -21.15 31.79
CA LEU A 168 15.53 -20.24 32.40
C LEU A 168 16.12 -20.78 33.71
N LYS A 169 15.40 -21.65 34.43
CA LYS A 169 15.89 -22.25 35.69
C LYS A 169 16.87 -23.41 35.47
N GLU A 170 16.71 -24.18 34.39
CA GLU A 170 17.59 -25.32 34.08
C GLU A 170 19.01 -24.91 33.63
N GLY A 171 19.24 -23.64 33.28
CA GLY A 171 20.56 -23.12 32.90
C GLY A 171 21.42 -22.55 34.04
N LYS A 172 21.01 -22.68 35.31
CA LYS A 172 21.68 -22.09 36.48
C LYS A 172 22.55 -23.07 37.30
N ASN A 173 22.95 -24.21 36.74
CA ASN A 173 23.85 -25.17 37.41
C ASN A 173 25.27 -25.14 36.83
#